data_AF-A0A0F2PH61-F1
#
_entry.id   AF-A0A0F2PH61-F1
#
_cell.length_a   1.000
_cell.length_b   1.000
_cell.length_c   1.000
_cell.angle_alpha   90.00
_cell.angle_beta   90.00
_cell.angle_gamma   90.00
#
_symmetry.space_group_name_H-M   'P 1'
#
loop_
_entity.id
_entity.type
_entity.pdbx_description
1 polymer ?
#
loop_
_entity_poly.entity_id
_entity_poly.type
_entity_poly.pdbx_seq_one_letter_code
_entity_poly.pdbx_strand_id
1 'polypeptide(L)'
;MNVNFKKSKIPILWLDTFAIIRFAKILKGESLPSTEQERYVKLLDLLNKKIKEKKLICVKSEQIEEIKLGRRLIKECDDIITRLSVGNHIQPPYGIEQSQLYTFMNAYYHSLEEVELDYKTAFFRDPIVSFQTKSLLFI
;
A
#
# COMPACT_ATOMS: atom_id res chain seq x y z
N MET A 1 -7.30 -11.97 26.79
CA MET A 1 -7.81 -11.10 25.72
C MET A 1 -7.31 -11.65 24.39
N ASN A 2 -8.20 -12.26 23.61
CA ASN A 2 -7.90 -12.80 22.29
C ASN A 2 -7.99 -11.66 21.26
N VAL A 3 -7.08 -11.66 20.28
CA VAL A 3 -7.05 -10.64 19.22
C VAL A 3 -7.41 -11.27 17.89
N ASN A 4 -8.51 -10.83 17.31
CA ASN A 4 -9.03 -11.27 16.03
C ASN A 4 -8.73 -10.21 14.97
N PHE A 5 -8.17 -10.63 13.84
CA PHE A 5 -7.85 -9.72 12.72
C PHE A 5 -8.84 -9.91 11.59
N LYS A 6 -9.63 -8.86 11.32
CA LYS A 6 -10.53 -8.85 10.18
C LYS A 6 -9.78 -8.40 8.93
N LYS A 7 -9.47 -9.39 8.10
CA LYS A 7 -8.71 -9.19 6.85
C LYS A 7 -9.58 -8.60 5.75
N SER A 8 -8.94 -7.84 4.86
CA SER A 8 -9.58 -7.36 3.64
C SER A 8 -9.95 -8.54 2.72
N LYS A 9 -11.10 -8.42 2.05
CA LYS A 9 -11.53 -9.37 1.00
C LYS A 9 -10.68 -9.28 -0.28
N ILE A 10 -10.08 -8.11 -0.52
CA ILE A 10 -9.16 -7.88 -1.64
C ILE A 10 -7.75 -7.78 -1.05
N PRO A 11 -6.76 -8.54 -1.56
CA PRO A 11 -5.38 -8.41 -1.10
C PRO A 11 -4.88 -6.97 -1.19
N ILE A 12 -4.24 -6.51 -0.12
CA ILE A 12 -3.63 -5.19 -0.02
C ILE A 12 -2.11 -5.39 -0.02
N LEU A 13 -1.42 -4.69 -0.91
CA LEU A 13 0.03 -4.75 -1.06
C LEU A 13 0.65 -3.38 -0.79
N TRP A 14 1.53 -3.34 0.20
CA TRP A 14 2.48 -2.25 0.38
C TRP A 14 3.77 -2.62 -0.34
N LEU A 15 4.18 -1.79 -1.30
CA LEU A 15 5.41 -2.03 -2.06
C LEU A 15 6.61 -1.47 -1.29
N ASP A 16 7.64 -2.29 -1.18
CA ASP A 16 8.94 -1.89 -0.65
C ASP A 16 9.59 -0.81 -1.53
N THR A 17 10.29 0.13 -0.91
CA THR A 17 10.98 1.23 -1.59
C THR A 17 12.01 0.74 -2.59
N PHE A 18 12.69 -0.37 -2.33
CA PHE A 18 13.60 -1.00 -3.27
C PHE A 18 12.90 -1.39 -4.57
N ALA A 19 11.74 -2.04 -4.49
CA ALA A 19 11.00 -2.45 -5.68
C ALA A 19 10.56 -1.25 -6.52
N ILE A 20 10.11 -0.18 -5.85
CA ILE A 20 9.71 1.08 -6.49
C ILE A 20 10.91 1.70 -7.23
N ILE A 21 12.08 1.76 -6.60
CA ILE A 21 13.31 2.27 -7.22
C ILE A 21 13.70 1.43 -8.45
N ARG A 22 13.55 0.10 -8.38
CA ARG A 22 13.83 -0.77 -9.54
C ARG A 22 12.89 -0.51 -10.70
N PHE A 23 11.59 -0.32 -10.45
CA PHE A 23 10.65 0.10 -11.49
C PHE A 23 11.05 1.45 -12.11
N ALA A 24 11.43 2.43 -11.28
CA ALA A 24 11.85 3.75 -11.75
C ALA A 24 13.10 3.68 -12.65
N LYS A 25 14.10 2.89 -12.26
CA LYS A 25 15.31 2.65 -13.05
C LYS A 25 14.99 2.06 -14.42
N ILE A 26 14.14 1.03 -14.46
CA ILE A 26 13.72 0.38 -15.72
C ILE A 26 13.03 1.38 -16.64
N LEU A 27 12.09 2.17 -16.12
CA LEU A 27 11.35 3.17 -16.92
C LEU A 27 12.25 4.30 -17.44
N LYS A 28 13.37 4.58 -16.78
CA LYS A 28 14.40 5.53 -17.24
C LYS A 28 15.42 4.94 -18.21
N GLY A 29 15.35 3.64 -18.48
CA GLY A 29 16.36 2.95 -19.29
C GLY A 29 17.70 2.81 -18.58
N GLU A 30 17.74 2.89 -17.24
CA GLU A 30 18.96 2.57 -16.49
C GLU A 30 19.24 1.07 -16.56
N SER A 31 20.52 0.73 -16.71
CA SER A 31 20.96 -0.66 -16.78
C SER A 31 20.78 -1.38 -15.44
N LEU A 32 20.14 -2.54 -15.51
CA LEU A 32 20.05 -3.52 -14.44
C LEU A 32 20.57 -4.86 -14.97
N PRO A 33 21.00 -5.80 -14.10
CA PRO A 33 21.22 -7.18 -14.51
C PRO A 33 20.00 -7.71 -15.30
N SER A 34 20.23 -8.37 -16.44
CA SER A 34 19.17 -8.76 -17.38
C SER A 34 18.07 -9.59 -16.71
N THR A 35 18.44 -10.51 -15.81
CA THR A 35 17.52 -11.33 -15.03
C THR A 35 16.69 -10.50 -14.04
N GLU A 36 17.28 -9.48 -13.43
CA GLU A 36 16.59 -8.55 -12.53
C GLU A 36 15.59 -7.70 -13.32
N GLN A 37 16.02 -7.13 -14.45
CA GLN A 37 15.18 -6.33 -15.33
C GLN A 37 13.95 -7.11 -15.79
N GLU A 38 14.13 -8.34 -16.28
CA GLU A 38 13.03 -9.17 -16.75
C GLU A 38 12.01 -9.48 -15.63
N ARG A 39 12.50 -9.77 -14.42
CA ARG A 39 11.64 -10.02 -13.25
C ARG A 39 10.81 -8.81 -12.87
N TYR A 40 11.41 -7.63 -12.83
CA TYR A 40 10.70 -6.41 -12.45
C TYR A 40 9.75 -5.91 -13.53
N VAL A 41 10.06 -6.11 -14.82
CA VAL A 41 9.10 -5.86 -15.91
C VAL A 41 7.86 -6.76 -15.74
N LYS A 42 8.07 -8.08 -15.59
CA LYS A 42 6.98 -9.05 -15.37
C LYS A 42 6.17 -8.72 -14.11
N LEU A 43 6.83 -8.31 -13.03
CA LEU A 43 6.17 -7.92 -11.79
C LEU A 43 5.31 -6.66 -11.99
N LEU A 44 5.85 -5.63 -12.64
CA LEU A 44 5.11 -4.39 -12.89
C LEU A 44 3.87 -4.64 -13.75
N ASP A 45 3.99 -5.47 -14.78
CA ASP A 45 2.87 -5.88 -15.63
C ASP A 45 1.82 -6.66 -14.85
N LEU A 46 2.25 -7.59 -14.00
CA LEU A 46 1.35 -8.36 -13.12
C LEU A 46 0.60 -7.44 -12.15
N LEU A 47 1.29 -6.50 -11.51
CA LEU A 47 0.68 -5.54 -10.59
C LEU A 47 -0.36 -4.69 -11.31
N ASN A 48 0.00 -4.09 -12.44
CA ASN A 48 -0.93 -3.30 -13.25
C ASN A 48 -2.17 -4.11 -13.67
N LYS A 49 -1.97 -5.35 -14.12
CA LYS A 49 -3.06 -6.25 -14.49
C LYS A 49 -3.99 -6.54 -13.30
N LYS A 50 -3.45 -6.91 -12.14
CA LYS A 50 -4.25 -7.25 -10.96
C LYS A 50 -4.97 -6.04 -10.38
N ILE A 51 -4.37 -4.86 -10.43
CA ILE A 51 -4.98 -3.59 -10.03
C ILE A 51 -6.14 -3.25 -10.98
N LYS A 52 -5.92 -3.34 -12.31
CA LYS A 52 -6.98 -3.11 -13.31
C LYS A 52 -8.15 -4.09 -13.19
N GLU A 53 -7.86 -5.36 -12.91
CA GLU A 53 -8.86 -6.42 -12.66
C GLU A 53 -9.55 -6.29 -11.29
N LYS A 54 -9.20 -5.29 -10.47
CA LYS A 54 -9.68 -5.08 -9.11
C LYS A 54 -9.40 -6.24 -8.13
N LYS A 55 -8.34 -6.99 -8.38
CA LYS A 55 -7.93 -8.16 -7.57
C LYS A 55 -6.77 -7.87 -6.62
N LEU A 56 -6.25 -6.65 -6.64
CA LEU A 56 -5.15 -6.19 -5.78
C LEU A 56 -5.29 -4.69 -5.55
N ILE A 57 -5.13 -4.27 -4.30
CA ILE A 57 -5.02 -2.86 -3.93
C ILE A 57 -3.56 -2.60 -3.59
N CYS A 58 -2.90 -1.71 -4.33
CA CYS A 58 -1.62 -1.17 -3.90
C CYS A 58 -1.87 0.09 -3.07
N VAL A 59 -0.99 0.37 -2.11
CA VAL A 59 -1.19 1.49 -1.18
C VAL A 59 0.06 2.35 -1.07
N LYS A 60 -0.17 3.65 -0.90
CA LYS A 60 0.87 4.66 -0.66
C LYS A 60 0.94 4.99 0.84
N SER A 61 2.14 5.10 1.36
CA SER A 61 2.47 5.53 2.72
C SER A 61 3.77 6.35 2.68
N GLU A 62 4.69 6.12 3.62
CA GLU A 62 5.93 6.86 3.84
C GLU A 62 7.06 6.54 2.85
N GLN A 63 6.84 5.65 1.87
CA GLN A 63 7.86 5.22 0.90
C GLN A 63 8.54 6.40 0.19
N ILE A 64 7.81 7.49 -0.07
CA ILE A 64 8.37 8.67 -0.74
C ILE A 64 9.32 9.44 0.17
N GLU A 65 9.06 9.49 1.48
CA GLU A 65 9.98 10.12 2.44
C GLU A 65 11.28 9.32 2.54
N GLU A 66 11.20 7.99 2.56
CA GLU A 66 12.37 7.11 2.47
C GLU A 66 13.17 7.33 1.18
N ILE A 67 12.49 7.42 0.02
CA ILE A 67 13.15 7.65 -1.28
C ILE A 67 13.83 9.03 -1.33
N LYS A 68 13.20 10.07 -0.75
CA LYS A 68 13.77 11.42 -0.69
C LYS A 68 15.12 11.45 0.04
N LEU A 69 15.36 10.58 1.02
CA LEU A 69 16.66 10.47 1.69
C LEU A 69 17.77 10.09 0.70
N GLY A 70 17.45 9.30 -0.33
CA GLY A 70 18.37 8.93 -1.42
C GLY A 70 18.58 10.01 -2.49
N ARG A 71 17.80 11.10 -2.48
CA ARG A 71 17.92 12.29 -3.35
C ARG A 71 17.97 12.01 -4.87
N ARG A 72 17.43 10.88 -5.34
CA ARG A 72 17.44 10.47 -6.75
C ARG A 72 16.13 9.75 -7.12
N LEU A 73 15.69 9.89 -8.37
CA LEU A 73 14.48 9.26 -8.92
C LEU A 73 13.18 9.59 -8.15
N ILE A 74 13.16 10.69 -7.39
CA ILE A 74 12.04 11.01 -6.48
C ILE A 74 10.73 11.13 -7.26
N LYS A 75 10.74 11.88 -8.37
CA LYS A 75 9.56 12.10 -9.20
C LYS A 75 9.09 10.80 -9.85
N GLU A 76 10.02 10.02 -10.38
CA GLU A 76 9.73 8.75 -11.05
C GLU A 76 9.13 7.74 -10.08
N CYS A 77 9.67 7.66 -8.86
CA CYS A 77 9.11 6.81 -7.83
C CYS A 77 7.71 7.28 -7.39
N ASP A 78 7.52 8.59 -7.23
CA ASP A 78 6.22 9.16 -6.86
C ASP A 78 5.14 8.89 -7.92
N ASP A 79 5.48 9.04 -9.20
CA ASP A 79 4.60 8.74 -10.32
C ASP A 79 4.19 7.25 -10.32
N ILE A 80 5.15 6.35 -10.07
CA ILE A 80 4.90 4.90 -10.02
C ILE A 80 3.98 4.54 -8.86
N ILE A 81 4.29 4.99 -7.64
CA ILE A 81 3.46 4.67 -6.46
C ILE A 81 2.07 5.28 -6.62
N THR A 82 1.98 6.51 -7.11
CA THR A 82 0.69 7.18 -7.30
C THR A 82 -0.16 6.44 -8.33
N ARG A 83 0.44 6.01 -9.45
CA ARG A 83 -0.24 5.19 -10.47
C ARG A 83 -0.71 3.85 -9.91
N LEU A 84 0.15 3.12 -9.22
CA LEU A 84 -0.18 1.78 -8.69
C LEU A 84 -1.20 1.86 -7.55
N SER A 85 -1.08 2.85 -6.67
CA SER A 85 -1.97 2.99 -5.51
C SER A 85 -3.38 3.44 -5.87
N VAL A 86 -3.58 4.07 -7.04
CA VAL A 86 -4.85 4.67 -7.46
C VAL A 86 -5.39 5.63 -6.37
N GLY A 87 -4.47 6.26 -5.64
CA GLY A 87 -4.76 7.16 -4.53
C GLY A 87 -5.36 6.46 -3.29
N ASN A 88 -5.02 5.20 -3.03
CA ASN A 88 -5.22 4.58 -1.73
C ASN A 88 -4.03 4.88 -0.83
N HIS A 89 -4.31 5.47 0.35
CA HIS A 89 -3.30 5.92 1.29
C HIS A 89 -3.50 5.28 2.65
N ILE A 90 -2.42 4.72 3.19
CA ILE A 90 -2.36 4.31 4.60
C ILE A 90 -2.28 5.58 5.45
N GLN A 91 -2.88 5.55 6.65
CA GLN A 91 -2.65 6.57 7.66
C GLN A 91 -1.19 6.53 8.17
N PRO A 92 -0.66 7.63 8.72
CA PRO A 92 0.63 7.61 9.40
C PRO A 92 0.66 6.54 10.50
N PRO A 93 1.79 5.85 10.73
CA PRO A 93 1.90 4.77 11.73
C PRO A 93 1.38 5.18 13.11
N TYR A 94 1.67 6.41 13.54
CA TYR A 94 1.17 6.95 14.80
C TYR A 94 -0.36 6.96 14.90
N GLY A 95 -1.08 7.30 13.82
CA GLY A 95 -2.54 7.29 13.81
C GLY A 95 -3.12 5.88 13.95
N ILE A 96 -2.47 4.90 13.31
CA ILE A 96 -2.85 3.49 13.41
C ILE A 96 -2.63 2.99 14.84
N GLU A 97 -1.46 3.28 15.41
CA GLU A 97 -1.10 2.90 16.78
C GLU A 97 -2.08 3.49 17.80
N GLN A 98 -2.41 4.78 17.68
CA GLN A 98 -3.39 5.43 18.55
C GLN A 98 -4.77 4.77 18.47
N SER A 99 -5.23 4.42 17.27
CA SER A 99 -6.52 3.74 17.09
C SER A 99 -6.50 2.33 17.68
N GLN A 100 -5.40 1.59 17.52
CA GLN A 100 -5.22 0.28 18.13
C GLN A 100 -5.21 0.39 19.66
N LEU A 101 -4.44 1.32 20.21
CA LEU A 101 -4.36 1.56 21.65
C LEU A 101 -5.74 1.88 22.25
N TYR A 102 -6.49 2.80 21.63
CA TYR A 102 -7.85 3.12 22.06
C TYR A 102 -8.76 1.89 22.05
N THR A 103 -8.67 1.06 21.00
CA THR A 103 -9.45 -0.18 20.90
C THR A 103 -9.14 -1.14 22.04
N PHE A 104 -7.86 -1.33 22.36
CA PHE A 104 -7.42 -2.19 23.46
C PHE A 104 -7.79 -1.63 24.83
N MET A 105 -7.66 -0.32 25.06
CA MET A 105 -8.05 0.32 26.31
C MET A 105 -9.56 0.18 26.55
N ASN A 106 -10.37 0.39 25.51
CA ASN A 106 -11.82 0.24 25.60
C ASN A 106 -12.21 -1.21 25.95
N ALA A 107 -11.56 -2.18 25.31
CA ALA A 107 -11.78 -3.59 25.61
C ALA A 107 -11.38 -3.96 27.04
N TYR A 108 -10.24 -3.44 27.52
CA TYR A 108 -9.82 -3.62 28.90
C TYR A 108 -10.81 -3.02 29.89
N TYR A 109 -11.25 -1.78 29.66
CA TYR A 109 -12.22 -1.09 30.52
C TYR A 109 -13.55 -1.84 30.63
N HIS A 110 -14.01 -2.43 29.52
CA HIS A 110 -15.24 -3.22 29.48
C HIS A 110 -15.06 -4.71 29.79
N SER A 111 -13.86 -5.13 30.22
CA SER A 111 -13.53 -6.54 30.49
C SER A 111 -13.87 -7.49 29.33
N LEU A 112 -13.68 -7.04 28.09
CA LEU A 112 -13.94 -7.86 26.91
C LEU A 112 -12.87 -8.95 26.79
N GLU A 113 -13.32 -10.17 26.52
CA GLU A 113 -12.43 -11.30 26.30
C GLU A 113 -11.78 -11.29 24.92
N GLU A 114 -12.41 -10.58 23.96
CA GLU A 114 -11.97 -10.51 22.56
C GLU A 114 -11.92 -9.07 22.04
N VAL A 115 -10.94 -8.82 21.16
CA VAL A 115 -10.80 -7.56 20.42
C VAL A 115 -10.68 -7.85 18.94
N GLU A 116 -11.50 -7.20 18.11
CA GLU A 116 -11.37 -7.23 16.66
C GLU A 116 -10.60 -6.01 16.15
N LEU A 117 -9.50 -6.26 15.43
CA LEU A 117 -8.78 -5.24 14.67
C LEU A 117 -9.15 -5.35 13.19
N ASP A 118 -9.82 -4.31 12.67
CA ASP A 118 -10.22 -4.22 11.27
C ASP A 118 -9.10 -3.60 10.43
N TYR A 119 -8.81 -4.18 9.26
CA TYR A 119 -7.84 -3.63 8.30
C TYR A 119 -8.14 -2.16 7.95
N LYS A 120 -9.42 -1.74 7.99
CA LYS A 120 -9.84 -0.37 7.69
C LYS A 120 -9.22 0.67 8.61
N THR A 121 -8.84 0.28 9.83
CA THR A 121 -8.17 1.16 10.78
C THR A 121 -6.85 1.72 10.23
N ALA A 122 -6.20 1.00 9.32
CA ALA A 122 -4.97 1.47 8.67
C ALA A 122 -5.20 2.55 7.60
N PHE A 123 -6.44 2.93 7.28
CA PHE A 123 -6.78 3.81 6.14
C PHE A 123 -7.69 4.97 6.54
N PHE A 124 -7.53 6.14 5.93
CA PHE A 124 -8.44 7.28 6.15
C PHE A 124 -9.85 7.03 5.61
N ARG A 125 -9.97 6.17 4.60
CA ARG A 125 -11.21 5.74 3.96
C ARG A 125 -11.09 4.26 3.63
N ASP A 126 -12.19 3.53 3.58
CA ASP A 126 -12.17 2.13 3.17
C ASP A 126 -11.50 2.01 1.79
N PRO A 127 -10.35 1.30 1.68
CA PRO A 127 -9.62 1.23 0.43
C PRO A 127 -10.40 0.44 -0.62
N ILE A 128 -11.28 -0.49 -0.22
CA ILE A 128 -12.13 -1.22 -1.17
C ILE A 128 -13.13 -0.27 -1.83
N VAL A 129 -13.78 0.58 -1.04
CA VAL A 129 -14.74 1.58 -1.55
C VAL A 129 -14.04 2.58 -2.46
N SER A 130 -12.91 3.13 -1.99
CA SER A 130 -12.12 4.11 -2.75
C SER A 130 -11.66 3.56 -4.10
N PHE A 131 -11.29 2.28 -4.12
CA PHE A 131 -10.84 1.58 -5.31
C PHE A 131 -11.96 1.28 -6.31
N GLN A 132 -13.18 1.01 -5.84
CA GLN A 132 -14.34 0.83 -6.71
C GLN A 132 -14.75 2.15 -7.38
N THR A 133 -14.78 3.26 -6.64
CA THR A 133 -15.25 4.56 -7.14
C THR A 133 -14.29 5.20 -8.15
N LYS A 134 -12.97 5.08 -7.96
CA LYS A 134 -11.96 5.75 -8.80
C LYS A 134 -11.69 5.06 -10.14
N SER A 135 -12.14 3.83 -10.31
CA SER A 135 -11.94 3.05 -11.55
C SER A 135 -12.68 3.59 -12.79
N LEU A 136 -13.57 4.58 -12.61
CA LEU A 136 -14.31 5.25 -13.69
C LEU A 136 -13.56 6.41 -14.34
N LEU A 137 -12.39 6.82 -13.82
CA LEU A 137 -11.68 8.04 -14.26
C LEU A 137 -10.42 7.79 -15.11
N PHE A 138 -10.10 6.52 -15.42
CA PHE A 138 -8.88 6.15 -16.17
C PHE A 138 -9.17 5.31 -17.43
N ILE A 139 -10.34 5.47 -18.04
CA ILE A 139 -10.64 5.08 -19.43
C ILE A 139 -10.60 6.35 -20.27
#